data_AF-A0A2S7N3Q3-F1
#
_entry.id   AF-A0A2S7N3Q3-F1
#
_cell.length_a   1.000
_cell.length_b   1.000
_cell.length_c   1.000
_cell.angle_alpha   90.00
_cell.angle_beta   90.00
_cell.angle_gamma   90.00
#
_symmetry.space_group_name_H-M   'P 1'
#
loop_
_entity.id
_entity.type
_entity.pdbx_description
1 polymer ?
#
loop_
_entity_poly.entity_id
_entity_poly.type
_entity_poly.pdbx_seq_one_letter_code
_entity_poly.pdbx_strand_id
1 'polypeptide(L)'
;MNLLLKLVKQLVIFCKEFLPPVLSLIYYSGIVTVIGWTIAKLLFLEPAPFSADPSVPPSWWTEYIIKPIVSSDVNRIIFKGLFYLFIWILLFMIIPLTTRQLKRFRLFQMEFEVEDKETAAVEFIELQSEKATILSHMYSDAFIGKLFTFLDEDSMEVDYQSALSYFLEDLKISYRQNYHIPFEFMTCDFDQLSGVERSYAELSKETGEPEVINWERPLEKFKKNRLIFHFLFKGIEKVTILSSHSAQFDIIDKQNILFLHYALMSQSEIIEYAMQLEKEEWPFMKTPI
;
A
#
# COMPACT_ATOMS: atom_id res chain seq x y z
N MET A 1 -36.82 4.95 -23.02
CA MET A 1 -35.69 5.18 -22.10
C MET A 1 -34.67 4.03 -22.11
N ASN A 2 -35.08 2.76 -21.99
CA ASN A 2 -34.16 1.60 -21.94
C ASN A 2 -33.38 1.28 -23.25
N LEU A 3 -33.89 1.65 -24.43
CA LEU A 3 -33.23 1.35 -25.72
C LEU A 3 -32.03 2.28 -25.99
N LEU A 4 -32.19 3.58 -25.70
CA LEU A 4 -31.12 4.58 -25.80
C LEU A 4 -29.97 4.25 -24.84
N LEU A 5 -30.28 3.80 -23.62
CA LEU A 5 -29.29 3.40 -22.63
C LEU A 5 -28.48 2.17 -23.08
N LYS A 6 -29.13 1.18 -23.73
CA LYS A 6 -28.45 0.01 -24.31
C LYS A 6 -27.53 0.39 -25.48
N LEU A 7 -28.00 1.25 -26.37
CA LEU A 7 -27.21 1.73 -27.51
C LEU A 7 -25.97 2.52 -27.06
N VAL A 8 -26.11 3.38 -26.05
CA VAL A 8 -24.97 4.12 -25.50
C VAL A 8 -23.97 3.19 -24.81
N LYS A 9 -24.43 2.19 -24.03
CA LYS A 9 -23.54 1.18 -23.43
C LYS A 9 -22.79 0.36 -24.48
N GLN A 10 -23.46 -0.09 -25.54
CA GLN A 10 -22.81 -0.80 -26.64
C GLN A 10 -21.79 0.06 -27.36
N LEU A 11 -22.08 1.35 -27.59
CA LEU A 11 -21.16 2.29 -28.23
C LEU A 11 -19.90 2.54 -27.38
N VAL A 12 -20.05 2.64 -26.06
CA VAL A 12 -18.92 2.82 -25.13
C VAL A 12 -18.04 1.57 -25.07
N ILE A 13 -18.63 0.37 -25.02
CA ILE A 13 -17.89 -0.89 -25.05
C ILE A 13 -17.16 -1.04 -26.39
N PHE A 14 -17.84 -0.76 -27.50
CA PHE A 14 -17.25 -0.77 -28.84
C PHE A 14 -16.07 0.21 -28.94
N CYS A 15 -16.22 1.46 -28.47
CA CYS A 15 -15.11 2.41 -28.44
C CYS A 15 -13.95 1.94 -27.56
N LYS A 16 -14.20 1.27 -26.43
CA LYS A 16 -13.15 0.79 -25.53
C LYS A 16 -12.35 -0.36 -26.12
N GLU A 17 -13.01 -1.29 -26.80
CA GLU A 17 -12.38 -2.49 -27.37
C GLU A 17 -11.79 -2.24 -28.77
N PHE A 18 -12.42 -1.40 -29.58
CA PHE A 18 -12.09 -1.23 -31.00
C PHE A 18 -11.23 0.01 -31.31
N LEU A 19 -11.27 1.05 -30.47
CA LEU A 19 -10.45 2.26 -30.67
C LEU A 19 -8.94 2.00 -30.51
N PRO A 20 -8.46 1.24 -29.50
CA PRO A 20 -7.02 0.96 -29.36
C PRO A 20 -6.39 0.24 -30.57
N PRO A 21 -6.96 -0.85 -31.13
CA PRO A 21 -6.37 -1.51 -32.28
C PRO A 21 -6.45 -0.63 -33.55
N VAL A 22 -7.54 0.11 -33.77
CA VAL A 22 -7.65 1.03 -34.92
C VAL A 22 -6.63 2.17 -34.83
N LEU A 23 -6.45 2.76 -33.65
CA LEU A 23 -5.47 3.82 -33.42
C LEU A 23 -4.04 3.32 -33.65
N SER A 24 -3.74 2.09 -33.22
CA SER A 24 -2.44 1.44 -33.49
C SER A 24 -2.21 1.24 -34.98
N LEU A 25 -3.23 0.83 -35.73
CA LEU A 25 -3.14 0.63 -37.18
C LEU A 25 -2.88 1.95 -37.92
N ILE A 26 -3.59 3.02 -37.53
CA ILE A 26 -3.38 4.37 -38.09
C ILE A 26 -1.96 4.87 -37.80
N TYR A 27 -1.47 4.65 -36.57
CA TYR A 27 -0.12 5.03 -36.17
C TYR A 27 0.95 4.37 -37.05
N TYR A 28 0.93 3.03 -37.15
CA TYR A 28 1.91 2.29 -37.94
C TYR A 28 1.79 2.59 -39.44
N SER A 29 0.57 2.75 -39.96
CA SER A 29 0.33 3.14 -41.36
C SER A 29 0.96 4.51 -41.69
N GLY A 30 0.84 5.48 -40.78
CA GLY A 30 1.46 6.80 -40.94
C GLY A 30 2.99 6.75 -40.97
N ILE A 31 3.61 5.94 -40.10
CA ILE A 31 5.07 5.74 -40.12
C ILE A 31 5.53 5.15 -41.45
N VAL A 32 4.85 4.09 -41.92
CA VAL A 32 5.17 3.44 -43.20
C VAL A 32 4.99 4.43 -44.36
N THR A 33 3.99 5.29 -44.31
CA THR A 33 3.75 6.32 -45.35
C THR A 33 4.85 7.37 -45.36
N VAL A 34 5.29 7.86 -44.21
CA VAL A 34 6.37 8.87 -44.12
C VAL A 34 7.70 8.27 -44.60
N ILE A 35 8.03 7.05 -44.17
CA ILE A 35 9.25 6.35 -44.62
C ILE A 35 9.19 6.02 -46.12
N GLY A 36 8.03 5.56 -46.62
CA GLY A 36 7.85 5.29 -48.04
C GLY A 36 8.01 6.57 -48.89
N TRP A 37 7.47 7.69 -48.42
CA TRP A 37 7.59 8.98 -49.09
C TRP A 37 9.03 9.49 -49.13
N THR A 38 9.79 9.35 -48.05
CA THR A 38 11.20 9.77 -48.01
C THR A 38 12.06 8.92 -48.95
N ILE A 39 11.87 7.60 -48.95
CA ILE A 39 12.59 6.69 -49.85
C ILE A 39 12.24 6.99 -51.31
N ALA A 40 10.96 7.19 -51.64
CA ALA A 40 10.55 7.53 -52.99
C ALA A 40 11.19 8.86 -53.46
N LYS A 41 11.20 9.88 -52.61
CA LYS A 41 11.85 11.17 -52.93
C LYS A 41 13.36 11.07 -53.09
N LEU A 42 14.01 10.15 -52.40
CA LEU A 42 15.44 9.87 -52.59
C LEU A 42 15.72 9.11 -53.89
N LEU A 43 14.84 8.20 -54.29
CA LEU A 43 14.97 7.42 -55.53
C LEU A 43 14.70 8.26 -56.79
N PHE A 44 13.79 9.24 -56.71
CA PHE A 44 13.47 10.15 -57.82
C PHE A 44 14.23 11.49 -57.75
N LEU A 45 15.30 11.55 -56.95
CA LEU A 45 16.14 12.75 -56.88
C LEU A 45 17.07 12.77 -58.09
N GLU A 46 16.83 13.68 -59.03
CA GLU A 46 17.80 13.99 -60.08
C GLU A 46 19.04 14.62 -59.42
N PRO A 47 20.26 14.13 -59.71
CA PRO A 47 21.46 14.67 -59.09
C PRO A 47 21.69 16.10 -59.60
N ALA A 48 21.44 17.10 -58.75
CA ALA A 48 21.87 18.46 -59.02
C ALA A 48 23.41 18.51 -59.01
N PRO A 49 24.04 19.18 -59.99
CA PRO A 49 25.49 19.35 -59.97
C PRO A 49 25.90 20.15 -58.73
N PHE A 50 26.97 19.72 -58.07
CA PHE A 50 27.59 20.47 -56.97
C PHE A 50 28.00 21.86 -57.48
N SER A 51 27.21 22.89 -57.18
CA SER A 51 27.61 24.28 -57.40
C SER A 51 28.52 24.69 -56.25
N ALA A 52 29.83 24.51 -56.43
CA ALA A 52 30.82 25.16 -55.60
C ALA A 52 30.79 26.67 -55.93
N ASP A 53 30.15 27.47 -55.09
CA ASP A 53 30.30 28.93 -55.14
C ASP A 53 31.72 29.26 -54.64
N PRO A 54 32.63 29.78 -55.50
CA PRO A 54 34.02 30.00 -55.14
C PRO A 54 34.24 31.32 -54.40
N SER A 55 33.19 32.09 -54.11
CA SER A 55 33.33 33.43 -53.55
C SER A 55 32.77 33.53 -52.13
N VAL A 56 33.64 33.23 -51.14
CA VAL A 56 33.79 33.90 -49.82
C VAL A 56 34.48 32.89 -48.87
N PRO A 57 35.66 33.20 -48.31
CA PRO A 57 36.30 32.31 -47.34
C PRO A 57 35.48 32.31 -46.03
N PRO A 58 34.95 31.15 -45.60
CA PRO A 58 34.17 31.04 -44.38
C PRO A 58 35.05 31.21 -43.14
N SER A 59 34.64 32.05 -42.19
CA SER A 59 35.44 32.40 -41.00
C SER A 59 35.26 31.46 -39.80
N TRP A 60 34.42 30.43 -39.91
CA TRP A 60 34.02 29.58 -38.78
C TRP A 60 33.80 28.10 -39.23
N TRP A 61 34.13 27.12 -38.37
CA TRP A 61 34.11 25.66 -38.63
C TRP A 61 32.74 25.04 -39.02
N THR A 62 31.62 25.64 -38.64
CA THR A 62 30.26 25.24 -39.06
C THR A 62 30.00 25.51 -40.54
N GLU A 63 30.64 26.48 -41.19
CA GLU A 63 30.46 26.65 -42.64
C GLU A 63 31.17 25.56 -43.43
N TYR A 64 32.24 24.97 -42.88
CA TYR A 64 32.96 23.87 -43.54
C TYR A 64 32.25 22.52 -43.38
N ILE A 65 31.58 22.30 -42.25
CA ILE A 65 30.96 21.01 -41.92
C ILE A 65 29.44 21.06 -42.09
N ILE A 66 28.78 22.06 -41.50
CA ILE A 66 27.31 22.12 -41.46
C ILE A 66 26.74 22.59 -42.80
N LYS A 67 27.32 23.60 -43.45
CA LYS A 67 26.81 24.14 -44.72
C LYS A 67 26.73 23.08 -45.83
N PRO A 68 27.78 22.29 -46.15
CA PRO A 68 27.65 21.25 -47.17
C PRO A 68 26.69 20.12 -46.76
N ILE A 69 26.57 19.82 -45.46
CA ILE A 69 25.61 18.84 -44.95
C ILE A 69 24.17 19.34 -45.10
N VAL A 70 23.88 20.61 -44.85
CA VAL A 70 22.53 21.17 -44.93
C VAL A 70 22.15 21.58 -46.36
N SER A 71 23.13 21.95 -47.19
CA SER A 71 22.95 22.34 -48.59
C SER A 71 22.76 21.16 -49.55
N SER A 72 23.06 19.92 -49.12
CA SER A 72 22.78 18.73 -49.92
C SER A 72 21.27 18.46 -49.97
N ASP A 73 20.72 18.36 -51.18
CA ASP A 73 19.30 18.04 -51.40
C ASP A 73 18.90 16.69 -50.77
N VAL A 74 19.82 15.72 -50.77
CA VAL A 74 19.65 14.42 -50.12
C VAL A 74 19.43 14.59 -48.61
N ASN A 75 20.32 15.31 -47.94
CA ASN A 75 20.22 15.54 -46.50
C ASN A 75 18.99 16.38 -46.16
N ARG A 76 18.64 17.36 -46.99
CA ARG A 76 17.42 18.15 -46.82
C ARG A 76 16.16 17.29 -46.87
N ILE A 77 16.12 16.28 -47.74
CA ILE A 77 15.01 15.31 -47.81
C ILE A 77 15.00 14.41 -46.58
N ILE A 78 16.16 13.90 -46.15
CA ILE A 78 16.28 13.06 -44.94
C ILE A 78 15.83 13.84 -43.70
N PHE A 79 16.29 15.08 -43.52
CA PHE A 79 15.89 15.93 -42.39
C PHE A 79 14.41 16.28 -42.41
N LYS A 80 13.81 16.57 -43.57
CA LYS A 80 12.35 16.75 -43.69
C LYS A 80 11.60 15.48 -43.32
N GLY A 81 12.09 14.32 -43.75
CA GLY A 81 11.56 13.01 -43.39
C GLY A 81 11.57 12.74 -41.89
N LEU A 82 12.74 12.92 -41.26
CA LEU A 82 12.91 12.81 -39.82
C LEU A 82 12.02 13.80 -39.06
N PHE A 83 11.87 15.02 -39.56
CA PHE A 83 11.00 16.03 -38.96
C PHE A 83 9.52 15.64 -39.03
N TYR A 84 9.04 15.12 -40.17
CA TYR A 84 7.67 14.62 -40.27
C TYR A 84 7.43 13.40 -39.38
N LEU A 85 8.40 12.50 -39.28
CA LEU A 85 8.35 11.35 -38.39
C LEU A 85 8.30 11.82 -36.92
N PHE A 86 9.12 12.80 -36.55
CA PHE A 86 9.12 13.39 -35.23
C PHE A 86 7.79 14.05 -34.88
N ILE A 87 7.21 14.85 -35.79
CA ILE A 87 5.87 15.42 -35.62
C ILE A 87 4.82 14.32 -35.48
N TRP A 88 4.90 13.25 -36.28
CA TRP A 88 3.95 12.15 -36.25
C TRP A 88 3.99 11.39 -34.92
N ILE A 89 5.19 11.11 -34.40
CA ILE A 89 5.38 10.53 -33.06
C ILE A 89 4.85 11.48 -31.99
N LEU A 90 5.16 12.77 -32.08
CA LEU A 90 4.75 13.77 -31.08
C LEU A 90 3.22 13.94 -31.05
N LEU A 91 2.56 13.92 -32.21
CA LEU A 91 1.10 13.91 -32.34
C LEU A 91 0.49 12.70 -31.62
N PHE A 92 1.04 11.50 -31.86
CA PHE A 92 0.58 10.26 -31.21
C PHE A 92 1.11 10.07 -29.79
N MET A 93 1.98 10.94 -29.29
CA MET A 93 2.36 10.99 -27.87
C MET A 93 1.36 11.82 -27.05
N ILE A 94 0.77 12.86 -27.66
CA ILE A 94 -0.25 13.72 -27.02
C ILE A 94 -1.61 13.02 -26.92
N ILE A 95 -1.95 12.14 -27.86
CA ILE A 95 -3.20 11.38 -27.86
C ILE A 95 -3.30 10.40 -26.65
N PRO A 96 -2.32 9.54 -26.33
CA PRO A 96 -2.37 8.68 -25.16
C PRO A 96 -2.30 9.45 -23.84
N LEU A 97 -1.79 10.69 -23.83
CA LEU A 97 -1.85 11.58 -22.67
C LEU A 97 -3.28 12.10 -22.42
N THR A 98 -3.99 12.50 -23.47
CA THR A 98 -5.40 12.92 -23.35
C THR A 98 -6.34 11.74 -23.09
N THR A 99 -6.09 10.54 -23.61
CA THR A 99 -6.91 9.35 -23.30
C THR A 99 -6.55 8.68 -21.97
N ARG A 100 -5.32 8.79 -21.45
CA ARG A 100 -5.00 8.41 -20.06
C ARG A 100 -5.60 9.36 -19.04
N GLN A 101 -5.79 10.63 -19.40
CA GLN A 101 -6.36 11.66 -18.53
C GLN A 101 -7.87 11.87 -18.70
N LEU A 102 -8.50 11.38 -19.78
CA LEU A 102 -9.96 11.26 -19.90
C LEU A 102 -10.49 10.08 -19.07
N LYS A 103 -10.11 10.05 -17.78
CA LYS A 103 -10.72 9.21 -16.74
C LYS A 103 -12.15 9.66 -16.39
N ARG A 104 -12.61 10.82 -16.86
CA ARG A 104 -13.97 11.35 -16.66
C ARG A 104 -14.46 12.13 -17.89
N PHE A 105 -15.25 11.50 -18.75
CA PHE A 105 -16.19 12.24 -19.60
C PHE A 105 -17.47 12.45 -18.77
N ARG A 106 -17.57 13.63 -18.12
CA ARG A 106 -18.69 14.03 -17.27
C ARG A 106 -19.82 14.53 -18.15
N LEU A 107 -20.66 13.61 -18.63
CA LEU A 107 -22.00 13.94 -19.14
C LEU A 107 -23.01 13.08 -18.36
N PHE A 108 -23.29 13.57 -17.15
CA PHE A 108 -24.55 13.46 -16.41
C PHE A 108 -24.88 12.31 -15.45
N GLN A 109 -24.09 11.23 -15.26
CA GLN A 109 -24.45 10.20 -14.24
C GLN A 109 -23.27 9.47 -13.57
N MET A 110 -22.10 10.10 -13.42
CA MET A 110 -20.88 9.48 -12.87
C MET A 110 -20.36 10.22 -11.61
N GLU A 111 -21.28 10.70 -10.77
CA GLU A 111 -20.95 11.31 -9.46
C GLU A 111 -21.12 10.33 -8.30
N PHE A 112 -21.92 9.27 -8.46
CA PHE A 112 -22.23 8.34 -7.36
C PHE A 112 -21.13 7.28 -7.08
N GLU A 113 -20.36 6.83 -8.08
CA GLU A 113 -19.42 5.70 -7.88
C GLU A 113 -17.99 6.11 -7.48
N VAL A 114 -17.66 7.40 -7.53
CA VAL A 114 -16.35 7.92 -7.05
C VAL A 114 -16.44 8.36 -5.60
N GLU A 115 -17.60 8.84 -5.16
CA GLU A 115 -17.86 9.08 -3.74
C GLU A 115 -17.72 7.77 -2.96
N ASP A 116 -18.33 6.65 -3.38
CA ASP A 116 -18.19 5.37 -2.66
C ASP A 116 -16.74 4.85 -2.52
N LYS A 117 -15.86 5.09 -3.50
CA LYS A 117 -14.45 4.62 -3.42
C LYS A 117 -13.53 5.56 -2.67
N GLU A 118 -13.75 6.87 -2.80
CA GLU A 118 -13.02 7.87 -2.01
C GLU A 118 -13.51 7.84 -0.56
N THR A 119 -14.81 7.71 -0.33
CA THR A 119 -15.43 7.49 0.99
C THR A 119 -14.98 6.17 1.59
N ALA A 120 -14.97 5.03 0.88
CA ALA A 120 -14.44 3.79 1.45
C ALA A 120 -12.93 3.86 1.74
N ALA A 121 -12.15 4.63 0.96
CA ALA A 121 -10.74 4.85 1.26
C ALA A 121 -10.54 5.79 2.46
N VAL A 122 -11.37 6.82 2.59
CA VAL A 122 -11.39 7.73 3.74
C VAL A 122 -11.84 7.00 5.00
N GLU A 123 -12.95 6.25 4.96
CA GLU A 123 -13.44 5.38 6.03
C GLU A 123 -12.38 4.35 6.42
N PHE A 124 -11.66 3.76 5.45
CA PHE A 124 -10.53 2.88 5.75
C PHE A 124 -9.41 3.63 6.48
N ILE A 125 -8.99 4.81 6.01
CA ILE A 125 -7.93 5.61 6.66
C ILE A 125 -8.36 6.07 8.06
N GLU A 126 -9.61 6.51 8.22
CA GLU A 126 -10.19 6.89 9.52
C GLU A 126 -10.20 5.70 10.47
N LEU A 127 -10.66 4.53 10.03
CA LEU A 127 -10.66 3.29 10.82
C LEU A 127 -9.24 2.87 11.22
N GLN A 128 -8.25 2.99 10.33
CA GLN A 128 -6.85 2.71 10.68
C GLN A 128 -6.27 3.74 11.66
N SER A 129 -6.62 5.02 11.51
CA SER A 129 -6.22 6.09 12.43
C SER A 129 -6.83 5.90 13.81
N GLU A 130 -8.11 5.52 13.88
CA GLU A 130 -8.79 5.20 15.12
C GLU A 130 -8.16 3.97 15.79
N LYS A 131 -7.88 2.90 15.04
CA LYS A 131 -7.18 1.73 15.58
C LYS A 131 -5.81 2.08 16.16
N ALA A 132 -5.11 3.06 15.59
CA ALA A 132 -3.85 3.57 16.14
C ALA A 132 -4.00 4.35 17.45
N THR A 133 -5.17 4.91 17.76
CA THR A 133 -5.43 5.54 19.07
C THR A 133 -5.40 4.54 20.23
N ILE A 134 -5.62 3.25 19.95
CA ILE A 134 -5.50 2.20 20.97
C ILE A 134 -4.04 2.11 21.46
N LEU A 135 -3.07 2.34 20.57
CA LEU A 135 -1.65 2.35 20.95
C LEU A 135 -1.33 3.44 21.95
N SER A 136 -1.86 4.66 21.77
CA SER A 136 -1.63 5.74 22.74
C SER A 136 -2.29 5.45 24.08
N HIS A 137 -3.44 4.77 24.09
CA HIS A 137 -4.09 4.32 25.31
C HIS A 137 -3.24 3.32 26.10
N MET A 138 -2.54 2.39 25.44
CA MET A 138 -1.68 1.38 26.08
C MET A 138 -0.48 1.97 26.84
N TYR A 139 -0.10 3.22 26.57
CA TYR A 139 0.98 3.94 27.27
C TYR A 139 0.45 5.11 28.10
N SER A 140 -0.86 5.20 28.30
CA SER A 140 -1.46 6.26 29.09
C SER A 140 -1.31 6.01 30.60
N ASP A 141 -1.35 7.09 31.38
CA ASP A 141 -1.36 7.01 32.85
C ASP A 141 -2.55 6.17 33.37
N ALA A 142 -3.67 6.15 32.63
CA ALA A 142 -4.83 5.34 32.97
C ALA A 142 -4.54 3.83 32.84
N PHE A 143 -3.81 3.43 31.80
CA PHE A 143 -3.38 2.04 31.60
C PHE A 143 -2.43 1.59 32.72
N ILE A 144 -1.42 2.42 33.02
CA ILE A 144 -0.46 2.18 34.11
C ILE A 144 -1.18 2.12 35.47
N GLY A 145 -2.08 3.09 35.74
CA GLY A 145 -2.88 3.11 36.95
C GLY A 145 -3.76 1.86 37.10
N LYS A 146 -4.26 1.32 35.99
CA LYS A 146 -5.00 0.06 36.00
C LYS A 146 -4.09 -1.15 36.25
N LEU A 147 -2.86 -1.14 35.73
CA LEU A 147 -1.88 -2.19 35.99
C LEU A 147 -1.58 -2.38 37.48
N PHE A 148 -1.48 -1.29 38.24
CA PHE A 148 -1.31 -1.35 39.70
C PHE A 148 -2.41 -2.14 40.41
N THR A 149 -3.62 -2.25 39.84
CA THR A 149 -4.70 -3.04 40.43
C THR A 149 -4.49 -4.55 40.35
N PHE A 150 -3.50 -4.99 39.56
CA PHE A 150 -3.08 -6.39 39.43
C PHE A 150 -1.75 -6.67 40.16
N LEU A 151 -1.21 -5.69 40.90
CA LEU A 151 -0.05 -5.90 41.75
C LEU A 151 -0.46 -6.69 42.98
N ASP A 152 0.24 -7.78 43.25
CA ASP A 152 0.12 -8.50 44.51
C ASP A 152 1.01 -7.82 45.57
N GLU A 153 0.39 -7.35 46.65
CA GLU A 153 1.07 -6.63 47.74
C GLU A 153 2.09 -7.51 48.48
N ASP A 154 1.93 -8.84 48.48
CA ASP A 154 2.83 -9.73 49.20
C ASP A 154 4.09 -10.04 48.36
N SER A 155 3.89 -10.44 47.10
CA SER A 155 4.98 -10.78 46.18
C SER A 155 5.63 -9.57 45.51
N MET A 156 4.96 -8.41 45.48
CA MET A 156 5.35 -7.25 44.66
C MET A 156 5.48 -7.57 43.17
N GLU A 157 4.79 -8.62 42.72
CA GLU A 157 4.72 -9.03 41.32
C GLU A 157 3.36 -8.67 40.74
N VAL A 158 3.34 -8.26 39.48
CA VAL A 158 2.08 -8.02 38.77
C VAL A 158 1.56 -9.37 38.26
N ASP A 159 0.29 -9.67 38.53
CA ASP A 159 -0.39 -10.81 37.92
C ASP A 159 -0.64 -10.50 36.43
N TYR A 160 0.39 -10.77 35.63
CA TYR A 160 0.40 -10.54 34.20
C TYR A 160 -0.74 -11.28 33.49
N GLN A 161 -1.10 -12.49 33.93
CA GLN A 161 -2.12 -13.28 33.24
C GLN A 161 -3.50 -12.65 33.44
N SER A 162 -3.82 -12.22 34.66
CA SER A 162 -5.04 -11.47 34.95
C SER A 162 -5.06 -10.12 34.23
N ALA A 163 -3.94 -9.40 34.24
CA ALA A 163 -3.82 -8.13 33.55
C ALA A 163 -3.99 -8.27 32.03
N LEU A 164 -3.33 -9.24 31.41
CA LEU A 164 -3.45 -9.53 29.98
C LEU A 164 -4.90 -9.89 29.62
N SER A 165 -5.54 -10.76 30.40
CA SER A 165 -6.94 -11.12 30.17
C SER A 165 -7.86 -9.90 30.28
N TYR A 166 -7.62 -9.00 31.23
CA TYR A 166 -8.38 -7.77 31.37
C TYR A 166 -8.22 -6.85 30.16
N PHE A 167 -6.98 -6.59 29.72
CA PHE A 167 -6.75 -5.68 28.60
C PHE A 167 -7.15 -6.28 27.26
N LEU A 168 -7.09 -7.61 27.08
CA LEU A 168 -7.66 -8.26 25.90
C LEU A 168 -9.19 -8.15 25.87
N GLU A 169 -9.86 -8.21 27.03
CA GLU A 169 -11.30 -7.98 27.15
C GLU A 169 -11.65 -6.52 26.84
N ASP A 170 -10.88 -5.56 27.36
CA ASP A 170 -11.02 -4.13 27.04
C ASP A 170 -10.82 -3.87 25.54
N LEU A 171 -9.79 -4.48 24.95
CA LEU A 171 -9.52 -4.42 23.51
C LEU A 171 -10.71 -4.97 22.71
N LYS A 172 -11.28 -6.11 23.13
CA LYS A 172 -12.47 -6.71 22.51
C LYS A 172 -13.68 -5.78 22.56
N ILE A 173 -13.91 -5.13 23.69
CA ILE A 173 -15.00 -4.17 23.87
C ILE A 173 -14.79 -2.97 22.94
N SER A 174 -13.58 -2.39 22.93
CA SER A 174 -13.22 -1.25 22.07
C SER A 174 -13.40 -1.58 20.59
N TYR A 175 -12.93 -2.74 20.14
CA TYR A 175 -13.09 -3.17 18.76
C TYR A 175 -14.55 -3.37 18.34
N ARG A 176 -15.37 -3.90 19.24
CA ARG A 176 -16.80 -4.09 18.99
C ARG A 176 -17.53 -2.75 18.92
N GLN A 177 -17.21 -1.80 19.79
CA GLN A 177 -17.89 -0.51 19.89
C GLN A 177 -17.48 0.44 18.77
N ASN A 178 -16.18 0.54 18.49
CA ASN A 178 -15.64 1.52 17.56
C ASN A 178 -15.63 1.00 16.11
N TYR A 179 -15.31 -0.28 15.90
CA TYR A 179 -15.12 -0.83 14.54
C TYR A 179 -16.17 -1.85 14.12
N HIS A 180 -17.12 -2.20 14.99
CA HIS A 180 -18.10 -3.26 14.74
C HIS A 180 -17.45 -4.61 14.39
N ILE A 181 -16.22 -4.85 14.86
CA ILE A 181 -15.45 -6.08 14.64
C ILE A 181 -15.57 -6.95 15.89
N PRO A 182 -16.41 -8.01 15.88
CA PRO A 182 -16.41 -8.97 16.97
C PRO A 182 -15.24 -9.96 16.81
N PHE A 183 -14.52 -10.19 17.90
CA PHE A 183 -13.57 -11.29 18.00
C PHE A 183 -13.66 -11.96 19.38
N GLU A 184 -13.17 -13.19 19.46
CA GLU A 184 -12.92 -13.93 20.70
C GLU A 184 -11.40 -14.03 20.88
N PHE A 185 -10.92 -14.11 22.11
CA PHE A 185 -9.51 -14.36 22.38
C PHE A 185 -9.33 -15.54 23.32
N MET A 186 -8.17 -16.16 23.24
CA MET A 186 -7.70 -17.15 24.20
C MET A 186 -6.19 -17.00 24.39
N THR A 187 -5.71 -17.34 25.58
CA THR A 187 -4.30 -17.46 25.89
C THR A 187 -4.05 -18.88 26.39
N CYS A 188 -3.03 -19.53 25.85
CA CYS A 188 -2.70 -20.92 26.17
C CYS A 188 -1.19 -21.13 26.16
N ASP A 189 -0.74 -22.25 26.72
CA ASP A 189 0.67 -22.62 26.64
C ASP A 189 0.99 -23.13 25.24
N PHE A 190 2.20 -22.83 24.74
CA PHE A 190 2.61 -23.20 23.40
C PHE A 190 2.49 -24.72 23.12
N ASP A 191 2.75 -25.53 24.14
CA ASP A 191 2.67 -27.00 24.05
C ASP A 191 1.24 -27.53 23.87
N GLN A 192 0.22 -26.75 24.22
CA GLN A 192 -1.19 -27.13 24.06
C GLN A 192 -1.67 -26.95 22.61
N LEU A 193 -0.91 -26.24 21.77
CA LEU A 193 -1.28 -25.98 20.38
C LEU A 193 -0.99 -27.18 19.47
N SER A 194 -1.90 -27.39 18.52
CA SER A 194 -1.79 -28.43 17.49
C SER A 194 -2.24 -27.93 16.12
N GLY A 195 -1.79 -28.61 15.06
CA GLY A 195 -2.18 -28.32 13.68
C GLY A 195 -1.74 -26.93 13.20
N VAL A 196 -2.64 -26.23 12.51
CA VAL A 196 -2.34 -24.95 11.85
C VAL A 196 -1.93 -23.88 12.86
N GLU A 197 -2.58 -23.82 14.03
CA GLU A 197 -2.25 -22.80 15.05
C GLU A 197 -0.82 -22.94 15.55
N ARG A 198 -0.33 -24.17 15.72
CA ARG A 198 1.04 -24.42 16.14
C ARG A 198 2.05 -23.92 15.11
N SER A 199 1.85 -24.22 13.83
CA SER A 199 2.78 -23.78 12.78
C SER A 199 2.87 -22.25 12.66
N TYR A 200 1.75 -21.54 12.84
CA TYR A 200 1.75 -20.08 12.84
C TYR A 200 2.30 -19.50 14.14
N ALA A 201 2.15 -20.19 15.28
CA ALA A 201 2.81 -19.81 16.52
C ALA A 201 4.33 -20.02 16.45
N GLU A 202 4.80 -21.09 15.79
CA GLU A 202 6.23 -21.31 15.48
C GLU A 202 6.77 -20.19 14.60
N LEU A 203 6.05 -19.80 13.55
CA LEU A 203 6.43 -18.66 12.72
C LEU A 203 6.49 -17.36 13.53
N SER A 204 5.47 -17.09 14.36
CA SER A 204 5.46 -15.93 15.25
C SER A 204 6.62 -15.91 16.24
N LYS A 205 7.04 -17.09 16.71
CA LYS A 205 8.22 -17.26 17.57
C LYS A 205 9.52 -16.95 16.82
N GLU A 206 9.64 -17.37 15.57
CA GLU A 206 10.82 -17.14 14.74
C GLU A 206 10.95 -15.67 14.30
N THR A 207 9.83 -15.03 13.94
CA THR A 207 9.80 -13.64 13.46
C THR A 207 9.76 -12.63 14.60
N GLY A 208 9.25 -13.01 15.77
CA GLY A 208 8.95 -12.09 16.87
C GLY A 208 7.73 -11.20 16.60
N GLU A 209 7.00 -11.46 15.52
CA GLU A 209 5.81 -10.70 15.13
C GLU A 209 4.55 -11.57 15.23
N PRO A 210 3.35 -10.99 15.42
CA PRO A 210 2.11 -11.73 15.30
C PRO A 210 1.94 -12.28 13.88
N GLU A 211 1.12 -13.29 13.70
CA GLU A 211 0.81 -13.86 12.40
C GLU A 211 -0.69 -13.96 12.15
N VAL A 212 -1.11 -13.75 10.90
CA VAL A 212 -2.52 -13.67 10.53
C VAL A 212 -2.91 -14.78 9.57
N ILE A 213 -4.05 -15.40 9.85
CA ILE A 213 -4.70 -16.40 9.04
C ILE A 213 -6.07 -15.85 8.65
N ASN A 214 -6.18 -15.24 7.46
CA ASN A 214 -7.44 -14.75 6.91
C ASN A 214 -7.94 -15.67 5.79
N TRP A 215 -9.21 -16.04 5.84
CA TRP A 215 -9.88 -16.81 4.79
C TRP A 215 -10.66 -15.86 3.87
N GLU A 216 -10.46 -15.99 2.56
CA GLU A 216 -11.09 -15.12 1.54
C GLU A 216 -12.57 -15.46 1.26
N ARG A 217 -13.10 -16.58 1.78
CA ARG A 217 -14.49 -17.03 1.55
C ARG A 217 -15.10 -17.66 2.83
N PRO A 218 -16.00 -16.97 3.54
CA PRO A 218 -16.63 -17.48 4.78
C PRO A 218 -17.78 -18.49 4.52
N LEU A 219 -17.68 -19.32 3.47
CA LEU A 219 -18.73 -20.29 3.11
C LEU A 219 -18.70 -21.57 3.94
N GLU A 220 -17.65 -21.80 4.74
CA GLU A 220 -17.62 -22.87 5.72
C GLU A 220 -17.81 -22.28 7.11
N LYS A 221 -18.96 -22.57 7.74
CA LYS A 221 -19.37 -22.18 9.11
C LYS A 221 -18.35 -22.49 10.24
N PHE A 222 -17.18 -23.05 9.92
CA PHE A 222 -16.19 -23.56 10.87
C PHE A 222 -14.81 -22.91 10.74
N LYS A 223 -14.56 -22.08 9.72
CA LYS A 223 -13.26 -21.42 9.53
C LYS A 223 -13.26 -20.01 10.11
N LYS A 224 -12.53 -19.83 11.22
CA LYS A 224 -12.28 -18.55 11.87
C LYS A 224 -11.04 -17.88 11.25
N ASN A 225 -11.12 -16.59 10.99
CA ASN A 225 -9.94 -15.75 10.80
C ASN A 225 -9.22 -15.66 12.14
N ARG A 226 -7.89 -15.74 12.13
CA ARG A 226 -7.08 -15.80 13.36
C ARG A 226 -5.91 -14.85 13.30
N LEU A 227 -5.57 -14.27 14.45
CA LEU A 227 -4.32 -13.57 14.69
C LEU A 227 -3.65 -14.28 15.87
N ILE A 228 -2.44 -14.77 15.66
CA ILE A 228 -1.71 -15.62 16.59
C ILE A 228 -0.42 -14.89 16.97
N PHE A 229 -0.15 -14.75 18.27
CA PHE A 229 1.06 -14.13 18.76
C PHE A 229 1.72 -14.99 19.83
N HIS A 230 2.95 -15.41 19.57
CA HIS A 230 3.80 -16.09 20.54
C HIS A 230 4.51 -15.07 21.44
N PHE A 231 4.57 -15.35 22.74
CA PHE A 231 5.32 -14.56 23.70
C PHE A 231 5.92 -15.45 24.79
N LEU A 232 7.02 -14.98 25.38
CA LEU A 232 7.69 -15.64 26.50
C LEU A 232 7.34 -14.90 27.79
N PHE A 233 6.79 -15.61 28.77
CA PHE A 233 6.49 -15.02 30.08
C PHE A 233 7.15 -15.85 31.20
N LYS A 234 8.07 -15.23 31.95
CA LYS A 234 8.85 -15.89 33.02
C LYS A 234 9.49 -17.23 32.57
N GLY A 235 9.96 -17.28 31.33
CA GLY A 235 10.58 -18.48 30.74
C GLY A 235 9.59 -19.54 30.23
N ILE A 236 8.28 -19.29 30.30
CA ILE A 236 7.23 -20.18 29.79
C ILE A 236 6.74 -19.65 28.45
N GLU A 237 6.72 -20.50 27.43
CA GLU A 237 6.23 -20.17 26.10
C GLU A 237 4.70 -20.18 26.07
N LYS A 238 4.11 -19.03 25.72
CA LYS A 238 2.67 -18.84 25.66
C LYS A 238 2.25 -18.25 24.32
N VAL A 239 0.97 -18.42 24.01
CA VAL A 239 0.40 -17.91 22.76
C VAL A 239 -0.95 -17.28 23.03
N THR A 240 -1.13 -16.08 22.49
CA THR A 240 -2.42 -15.38 22.42
C THR A 240 -3.00 -15.59 21.02
N ILE A 241 -4.26 -16.04 20.96
CA ILE A 241 -4.98 -16.24 19.71
C ILE A 241 -6.24 -15.39 19.73
N LEU A 242 -6.38 -14.50 18.76
CA LEU A 242 -7.61 -13.80 18.45
C LEU A 242 -8.31 -14.54 17.31
N SER A 243 -9.63 -14.63 17.38
CA SER A 243 -10.46 -15.37 16.44
C SER A 243 -11.71 -14.58 16.06
N SER A 244 -11.97 -14.41 14.77
CA SER A 244 -13.21 -13.79 14.28
C SER A 244 -13.83 -14.62 13.15
N HIS A 245 -15.16 -14.71 13.13
CA HIS A 245 -15.92 -15.35 12.05
C HIS A 245 -16.34 -14.38 10.95
N SER A 246 -16.36 -13.07 11.24
CA SER A 246 -16.95 -12.05 10.38
C SER A 246 -15.96 -11.03 9.85
N ALA A 247 -14.83 -10.85 10.52
CA ALA A 247 -13.83 -9.83 10.17
C ALA A 247 -12.47 -10.48 9.89
N GLN A 248 -11.75 -9.92 8.93
CA GLN A 248 -10.35 -10.22 8.68
C GLN A 248 -9.47 -9.34 9.57
N PHE A 249 -8.34 -9.88 10.03
CA PHE A 249 -7.35 -9.10 10.76
C PHE A 249 -6.39 -8.42 9.79
N ASP A 250 -6.12 -7.14 9.99
CA ASP A 250 -5.21 -6.36 9.17
C ASP A 250 -3.84 -6.14 9.85
N ILE A 251 -2.98 -5.35 9.22
CA ILE A 251 -1.64 -5.05 9.74
C ILE A 251 -1.71 -4.27 11.05
N ILE A 252 -2.69 -3.37 11.22
CA ILE A 252 -2.82 -2.59 12.46
C ILE A 252 -3.30 -3.48 13.60
N ASP A 253 -4.14 -4.48 13.34
CA ASP A 253 -4.52 -5.48 14.33
C ASP A 253 -3.30 -6.28 14.83
N LYS A 254 -2.38 -6.64 13.91
CA LYS A 254 -1.08 -7.23 14.28
C LYS A 254 -0.32 -6.29 15.23
N GLN A 255 -0.18 -5.03 14.84
CA GLN A 255 0.55 -4.06 15.65
C GLN A 255 -0.09 -3.86 17.02
N ASN A 256 -1.42 -3.71 17.11
CA ASN A 256 -2.12 -3.53 18.37
C ASN A 256 -1.89 -4.69 19.34
N ILE A 257 -1.91 -5.95 18.87
CA ILE A 257 -1.60 -7.09 19.74
C ILE A 257 -0.14 -7.11 20.18
N LEU A 258 0.77 -6.84 19.25
CA LEU A 258 2.20 -6.76 19.56
C LEU A 258 2.48 -5.70 20.65
N PHE A 259 1.96 -4.49 20.44
CA PHE A 259 2.13 -3.38 21.36
C PHE A 259 1.43 -3.60 22.70
N LEU A 260 0.27 -4.25 22.72
CA LEU A 260 -0.39 -4.61 23.98
C LEU A 260 0.52 -5.48 24.83
N HIS A 261 1.08 -6.54 24.23
CA HIS A 261 1.96 -7.45 24.94
C HIS A 261 3.25 -6.77 25.40
N TYR A 262 3.88 -5.95 24.55
CA TYR A 262 5.09 -5.21 24.93
C TYR A 262 4.84 -4.15 25.99
N ALA A 263 3.79 -3.35 25.86
CA ALA A 263 3.40 -2.36 26.86
C ALA A 263 3.13 -3.06 28.19
N LEU A 264 2.36 -4.16 28.18
CA LEU A 264 2.05 -4.89 29.39
C LEU A 264 3.32 -5.45 30.06
N MET A 265 4.18 -6.13 29.31
CA MET A 265 5.43 -6.70 29.86
C MET A 265 6.35 -5.61 30.40
N SER A 266 6.62 -4.59 29.60
CA SER A 266 7.53 -3.51 29.99
C SER A 266 7.01 -2.71 31.17
N GLN A 267 5.72 -2.37 31.20
CA GLN A 267 5.15 -1.60 32.31
C GLN A 267 5.04 -2.45 33.58
N SER A 268 4.70 -3.74 33.47
CA SER A 268 4.76 -4.66 34.61
C SER A 268 6.16 -4.72 35.21
N GLU A 269 7.20 -4.93 34.40
CA GLU A 269 8.59 -4.97 34.88
C GLU A 269 9.01 -3.66 35.56
N ILE A 270 8.62 -2.51 35.00
CA ILE A 270 8.91 -1.19 35.59
C ILE A 270 8.23 -1.04 36.96
N ILE A 271 6.96 -1.42 37.06
CA ILE A 271 6.19 -1.36 38.32
C ILE A 271 6.83 -2.29 39.36
N GLU A 272 7.10 -3.55 39.00
CA GLU A 272 7.72 -4.54 39.90
C GLU A 272 9.07 -4.04 40.42
N TYR A 273 9.91 -3.52 39.53
CA TYR A 273 11.22 -2.96 39.90
C TYR A 273 11.08 -1.75 40.84
N ALA A 274 10.17 -0.82 40.54
CA ALA A 274 9.95 0.35 41.39
C ALA A 274 9.46 -0.03 42.80
N MET A 275 8.54 -1.00 42.88
CA MET A 275 8.01 -1.49 44.15
C MET A 275 9.04 -2.27 44.98
N GLN A 276 9.90 -3.05 44.31
CA GLN A 276 11.01 -3.75 44.97
C GLN A 276 12.03 -2.78 45.55
N LEU A 277 12.40 -1.73 44.81
CA LEU A 277 13.29 -0.68 45.32
C LEU A 277 12.68 0.03 46.54
N GLU A 278 11.41 0.41 46.50
CA GLU A 278 10.75 1.06 47.64
C GLU A 278 10.76 0.15 48.89
N LYS A 279 10.51 -1.16 48.70
CA LYS A 279 10.57 -2.15 49.79
C LYS A 279 11.98 -2.31 50.37
N GLU A 280 13.03 -2.19 49.56
CA GLU A 280 14.42 -2.26 50.00
C GLU A 280 14.90 -0.96 50.67
N GLU A 281 14.39 0.20 50.27
CA GLU A 281 14.70 1.49 50.90
C GLU A 281 13.94 1.70 52.23
N TRP A 282 12.72 1.16 52.35
CA TRP A 282 11.89 1.24 53.56
C TRP A 282 12.53 0.75 54.88
N PRO A 283 13.30 -0.36 54.94
CA PRO A 283 13.97 -0.79 56.17
C PRO A 283 15.00 0.21 56.71
N PHE A 284 15.53 1.12 55.88
CA PHE A 284 16.49 2.14 56.33
C PHE A 284 15.83 3.38 56.95
N MET A 285 14.53 3.62 56.72
CA MET A 285 13.77 4.69 57.37
C MET A 285 13.17 4.30 58.73
N LYS A 286 13.28 3.03 59.14
CA LYS A 286 12.90 2.57 60.50
C LYS A 286 14.07 2.65 61.50
N THR A 287 14.91 3.67 61.42
CA THR A 287 15.74 4.04 62.58
C THR A 287 14.85 4.76 63.60
N PRO A 288 14.59 4.19 64.79
CA PRO A 288 13.86 4.91 65.82
C PRO A 288 14.71 6.10 66.27
N ILE A 289 14.12 7.30 66.25
CA ILE A 289 14.57 8.44 67.06
C ILE A 289 14.03 8.23 68.48
#